data_AF-A0A969JE74-F1
#
_entry.id   AF-A0A969JE74-F1
#
_cell.length_a   1.000
_cell.length_b   1.000
_cell.length_c   1.000
_cell.angle_alpha   90.00
_cell.angle_beta   90.00
_cell.angle_gamma   90.00
#
_symmetry.space_group_name_H-M   'P 1'
#
loop_
_entity.id
_entity.type
_entity.pdbx_description
1 polymer ?
#
loop_
_entity_poly.entity_id
_entity_poly.type
_entity_poly.pdbx_seq_one_letter_code
_entity_poly.pdbx_strand_id
1 'polypeptide(L)' 'MQEGLKNFKLLEIGAGDGAFVKGIVPNLTSAENVVCVEFSNYGREQIQNYGIKCLSEDIREVKTEAFKEYFDVVC' A
#
# COMPACT_ATOMS: atom_id res chain seq x y z
N MET A 1 0.66 -18.84 -21.04
CA MET A 1 0.64 -17.52 -20.37
C MET A 1 0.71 -17.78 -18.89
N GLN A 2 1.68 -17.21 -18.18
CA GLN A 2 1.67 -17.25 -16.72
C GLN A 2 0.64 -16.23 -16.27
N GLU A 3 -0.40 -16.65 -15.55
CA GLU A 3 -1.39 -15.72 -15.00
C GLU A 3 -0.70 -14.85 -13.94
N GLY A 4 -0.77 -13.53 -14.12
CA GLY A 4 -0.23 -12.58 -13.14
C GLY A 4 -1.05 -12.55 -11.85
N LEU A 5 -0.41 -12.20 -10.74
CA LEU A 5 -1.05 -12.14 -9.42
C LEU A 5 -2.24 -11.15 -9.41
N LYS A 6 -3.37 -11.56 -8.83
CA LYS A 6 -4.59 -10.75 -8.68
C LYS A 6 -5.08 -10.79 -7.23
N ASN A 7 -5.79 -9.74 -6.81
CA ASN A 7 -6.43 -9.63 -5.50
C ASN A 7 -5.47 -9.86 -4.32
N PHE A 8 -4.21 -9.45 -4.49
CA PHE A 8 -3.17 -9.61 -3.48
C PHE A 8 -3.17 -8.43 -2.50
N LYS A 9 -2.73 -8.68 -1.28
CA LYS A 9 -2.49 -7.65 -0.26
C LYS A 9 -1.11 -7.05 -0.41
N LEU A 10 -1.05 -5.73 -0.49
CA LEU A 10 0.18 -4.97 -0.72
C LEU A 10 0.49 -4.05 0.47
N LEU A 11 1.76 -4.05 0.86
CA LEU A 11 2.37 -2.97 1.61
C LEU A 11 3.30 -2.18 0.70
N GLU A 12 3.09 -0.88 0.56
CA GLU A 12 3.99 0.05 -0.14
C GLU A 12 4.72 0.92 0.89
N ILE A 13 6.05 0.90 0.89
CA ILE A 13 6.90 1.67 1.80
C ILE A 13 7.50 2.87 1.06
N GLY A 14 7.21 4.09 1.52
CA GLY A 14 7.65 5.31 0.83
C GLY A 14 6.83 5.58 -0.43
N ALA A 15 5.50 5.56 -0.28
CA ALA A 15 4.55 5.57 -1.39
C ALA A 15 4.52 6.88 -2.20
N GLY A 16 5.18 7.95 -1.74
CA GLY A 16 5.18 9.25 -2.43
C GLY A 16 3.75 9.81 -2.55
N ASP A 17 3.31 10.13 -3.76
CA ASP A 17 1.94 10.56 -4.06
C ASP A 17 0.98 9.42 -4.47
N GLY A 18 1.47 8.17 -4.40
CA GLY A 18 0.74 6.96 -4.75
C GLY A 18 0.69 6.63 -6.24
N ALA A 19 1.54 7.21 -7.10
CA ALA A 19 1.53 6.93 -8.54
C ALA A 19 1.54 5.43 -8.88
N PHE A 20 2.38 4.64 -8.18
CA PHE A 20 2.46 3.19 -8.38
C PHE A 20 1.15 2.49 -8.01
N VAL A 21 0.68 2.67 -6.77
CA VAL A 21 -0.53 1.99 -6.27
C VAL A 21 -1.77 2.39 -7.06
N LYS A 22 -1.89 3.65 -7.49
CA LYS A 22 -2.97 4.14 -8.37
C LYS A 22 -2.95 3.46 -9.75
N GLY A 23 -1.78 3.07 -10.26
CA GLY A 23 -1.65 2.36 -11.52
C GLY A 23 -2.10 0.89 -11.45
N ILE A 24 -1.87 0.23 -10.31
CA ILE A 24 -2.14 -1.21 -10.17
C ILE A 24 -3.51 -1.53 -9.56
N VAL A 25 -4.02 -0.69 -8.65
CA VAL A 25 -5.28 -0.93 -7.93
C VAL A 25 -6.45 -1.17 -8.87
N PRO A 26 -6.68 -0.42 -9.96
CA PRO A 26 -7.84 -0.64 -10.82
C PRO A 26 -7.90 -2.02 -11.51
N ASN A 27 -6.76 -2.70 -11.65
CA ASN A 27 -6.67 -3.90 -12.48
C ASN A 27 -6.13 -5.13 -11.74
N LEU A 28 -5.33 -4.96 -10.69
CA LEU A 28 -4.58 -6.04 -10.06
C LEU A 28 -5.01 -6.34 -8.62
N THR A 29 -5.54 -5.37 -7.88
CA THR A 29 -6.02 -5.57 -6.50
C THR A 29 -7.15 -4.58 -6.19
N SER A 30 -7.34 -4.18 -4.94
CA SER A 30 -8.34 -3.18 -4.52
C SER A 30 -7.78 -2.26 -3.45
N ALA A 31 -8.38 -1.09 -3.25
CA ALA A 31 -7.85 -0.08 -2.33
C ALA A 31 -7.78 -0.58 -0.88
N GLU A 32 -8.74 -1.42 -0.47
CA GLU A 32 -8.80 -2.05 0.85
C GLU A 32 -7.71 -3.11 1.08
N ASN A 33 -7.12 -3.65 0.01
CA ASN A 33 -6.01 -4.59 0.08
C ASN A 33 -4.63 -3.90 0.06
N VAL A 34 -4.59 -2.57 -0.04
CA VAL A 34 -3.34 -1.80 -0.07
C VAL A 34 -3.19 -1.00 1.22
N VAL A 35 -2.00 -1.10 1.81
CA VAL A 35 -1.54 -0.21 2.87
C VAL A 35 -0.30 0.51 2.37
N CYS A 36 -0.28 1.83 2.49
CA CYS A 36 0.87 2.67 2.18
C CYS A 36 1.49 3.21 3.46
N VAL A 37 2.79 3.46 3.44
CA VAL A 37 3.53 4.21 4.46
C VAL A 37 4.19 5.40 3.79
N GLU A 38 3.92 6.61 4.29
CA GLU A 38 4.47 7.85 3.74
C GLU A 38 4.50 8.97 4.79
N PHE A 39 5.60 9.73 4.87
CA PHE A 39 5.78 10.81 5.84
C PHE A 39 5.30 12.18 5.35
N SER A 40 5.23 12.39 4.03
CA SER A 40 4.71 13.62 3.44
C SER A 40 3.20 13.77 3.65
N ASN A 41 2.76 14.90 4.23
CA ASN A 41 1.33 15.22 4.37
C ASN A 41 0.63 15.23 3.00
N TYR A 42 1.25 15.89 2.02
CA TYR A 42 0.72 15.97 0.66
C TYR A 42 0.55 14.56 0.04
N GLY A 43 1.61 13.74 0.13
CA GLY A 43 1.57 12.38 -0.42
C GLY A 43 0.46 11.53 0.19
N ARG A 44 0.36 11.55 1.51
CA ARG A 44 -0.71 10.85 2.23
C ARG A 44 -2.10 11.33 1.87
N GLU A 45 -2.32 12.64 1.78
CA GLU A 45 -3.62 13.19 1.35
C GLU A 45 -4.01 12.69 -0.04
N GLN A 46 -3.05 12.68 -0.99
CA GLN A 46 -3.29 12.16 -2.34
C GLN A 46 -3.65 10.66 -2.36
N ILE A 47 -3.06 9.86 -1.47
CA ILE A 47 -3.32 8.43 -1.34
C ILE A 47 -4.67 8.18 -0.64
N GLN A 48 -4.95 8.90 0.44
CA GLN A 48 -6.18 8.77 1.23
C GLN A 48 -7.41 9.25 0.44
N ASN A 49 -7.29 10.32 -0.34
CA ASN A 49 -8.35 10.78 -1.25
C ASN A 49 -8.69 9.75 -2.34
N TYR A 50 -7.75 8.85 -2.64
CA TYR A 50 -7.97 7.71 -3.54
C TYR A 50 -8.62 6.50 -2.83
N GLY A 51 -8.84 6.58 -1.51
CA GLY A 51 -9.47 5.53 -0.72
C GLY A 51 -8.51 4.47 -0.17
N ILE A 52 -7.19 4.68 -0.29
CA ILE A 52 -6.17 3.76 0.21
C ILE A 52 -5.77 4.16 1.63
N LYS A 53 -5.59 3.16 2.50
CA LYS A 53 -5.04 3.38 3.84
C LYS A 53 -3.58 3.81 3.73
N CYS A 54 -3.25 4.97 4.31
CA CYS A 54 -1.87 5.46 4.37
C CYS A 54 -1.48 5.82 5.82
N LEU A 55 -0.41 5.20 6.30
CA LEU A 55 0.16 5.43 7.63
C LEU A 55 1.32 6.44 7.54
N SER A 56 1.52 7.19 8.62
CA SER A 56 2.67 8.11 8.79
C SER A 56 3.61 7.57 9.87
N GLU A 57 3.95 6.28 9.78
CA GLU A 57 4.75 5.57 10.77
C GLU A 57 6.07 5.12 10.14
N ASP A 58 7.12 5.02 10.95
CA ASP A 58 8.34 4.34 10.51
C ASP A 58 8.09 2.83 10.52
N ILE A 59 8.21 2.18 9.36
CA ILE A 59 7.96 0.74 9.24
C ILE A 59 8.84 -0.11 10.16
N ARG A 60 10.01 0.42 10.59
CA ARG A 60 10.93 -0.24 11.53
C ARG A 60 10.39 -0.25 12.97
N GLU A 61 9.51 0.67 13.30
CA GLU A 61 8.96 0.90 14.64
C GLU A 61 7.50 0.40 14.78
N VAL A 62 6.84 0.08 13.66
CA VAL A 62 5.51 -0.54 13.67
C VAL A 62 5.62 -1.86 14.44
N LYS A 63 4.88 -1.99 15.55
CA LYS A 63 4.80 -3.26 16.30
C LYS A 63 4.04 -4.29 15.45
N THR A 64 4.80 -5.10 14.73
CA THR A 64 4.40 -5.84 13.53
C THR A 64 3.67 -7.15 13.75
N GLU A 65 3.28 -7.53 14.98
CA GLU A 65 2.60 -8.81 15.16
C GLU A 65 1.25 -8.89 14.44
N ALA A 66 0.57 -7.76 14.23
CA ALA A 66 -0.65 -7.70 13.42
C ALA A 66 -0.41 -7.79 11.90
N PHE A 67 0.83 -7.55 11.44
CA PHE A 67 1.20 -7.52 10.02
C PHE A 67 2.05 -8.71 9.58
N LYS A 68 2.46 -9.56 10.53
CA LYS A 68 3.20 -10.78 10.25
C LYS A 68 2.38 -11.68 9.32
N GLU A 69 2.96 -12.03 8.17
CA GLU A 69 2.33 -12.86 7.12
C GLU A 69 1.02 -12.27 6.55
N TYR A 70 0.73 -10.99 6.80
CA TYR A 70 -0.51 -10.37 6.33
C TYR A 70 -0.46 -9.96 4.86
N PHE A 71 0.72 -9.55 4.37
CA PHE A 71 0.91 -9.03 3.02
C PHE A 71 1.51 -10.10 2.10
N ASP A 72 0.95 -10.22 0.91
CA ASP A 72 1.47 -11.10 -0.15
C ASP A 72 2.67 -10.45 -0.87
N VAL A 73 2.68 -9.11 -0.94
CA VAL A 73 3.69 -8.31 -1.63
C VAL A 73 4.11 -7.13 -0.75
N VAL A 74 5.41 -6.85 -0.73
CA VAL A 74 6.00 -5.63 -0.16
C VAL A 74 6.83 -4.95 -1.25
N CYS A 75 6.60 -3.67 -1.49
CA CYS A 75 7.40 -2.81 -2.35
C CYS A 75 8.00 -1.65 -1.57
#